data_AF-A0A6I7CZP6-F1
#
_entry.id   AF-A0A6I7CZP6-F1
#
_cell.length_a   1.000
_cell.length_b   1.000
_cell.length_c   1.000
_cell.angle_alpha   90.00
_cell.angle_beta   90.00
_cell.angle_gamma   90.00
#
_symmetry.space_group_name_H-M   'P 1'
#
loop_
_entity.id
_entity.type
_entity.pdbx_description
1 polymer ?
#
loop_
_entity_poly.entity_id
_entity_poly.type
_entity_poly.pdbx_seq_one_letter_code
_entity_poly.pdbx_strand_id
1 'polypeptide(L)'
;MNSYNKYTDLQINELVATRLKKKCLLTEESVLAYMDSGYRTFDPCNNPTDAMPIIIENEISMIKSSGGWMCCHGSVGQVERESLYRGAMELFLMIKDAKNEKI
;
A
#
# COMPACT_ATOMS: atom_id res chain seq x y z
N MET A 1 -15.27 7.55 -3.16
CA MET A 1 -14.22 8.02 -2.24
C MET A 1 -13.71 6.78 -1.50
N ASN A 2 -12.41 6.47 -1.59
CA ASN A 2 -11.86 5.27 -0.97
C ASN A 2 -11.88 5.41 0.56
N SER A 3 -12.16 4.33 1.30
CA SER A 3 -12.21 4.32 2.77
C SER A 3 -10.86 4.71 3.40
N TYR A 4 -9.78 4.59 2.64
CA TYR A 4 -8.41 4.84 3.06
C TYR A 4 -7.96 6.31 3.02
N ASN A 5 -8.76 7.22 2.45
CA ASN A 5 -8.43 8.66 2.36
C ASN A 5 -8.16 9.33 3.72
N LYS A 6 -8.75 8.80 4.80
CA LYS A 6 -8.67 9.39 6.15
C LYS A 6 -7.39 9.04 6.93
N TYR A 7 -6.58 8.12 6.42
CA TYR A 7 -5.39 7.64 7.11
C TYR A 7 -4.13 8.39 6.69
N THR A 8 -3.17 8.53 7.61
CA THR A 8 -1.82 9.01 7.30
C THR A 8 -1.01 7.94 6.56
N ASP A 9 0.11 8.33 5.96
CA ASP A 9 1.01 7.37 5.31
C ASP A 9 1.51 6.30 6.29
N LEU A 10 1.84 6.70 7.53
CA LEU A 10 2.25 5.77 8.58
C LEU A 10 1.16 4.72 8.88
N GLN A 11 -0.09 5.15 8.99
CA GLN A 11 -1.23 4.25 9.21
C GLN A 11 -1.47 3.33 8.01
N ILE A 12 -1.30 3.82 6.78
CA ILE A 12 -1.38 2.96 5.59
C ILE A 12 -0.22 1.97 5.56
N ASN A 13 1.01 2.38 5.84
CA ASN A 13 2.18 1.50 5.91
C ASN A 13 1.98 0.38 6.95
N GLU A 14 1.41 0.71 8.11
CA GLU A 14 1.06 -0.26 9.14
C GLU A 14 0.03 -1.27 8.62
N LEU A 15 -1.09 -0.78 8.07
CA LEU A 15 -2.14 -1.64 7.51
C LEU A 15 -1.60 -2.55 6.40
N VAL A 16 -0.74 -2.03 5.53
CA VAL A 16 -0.09 -2.80 4.47
C VAL A 16 0.77 -3.90 5.08
N ALA A 17 1.61 -3.58 6.07
CA ALA A 17 2.45 -4.55 6.75
C ALA A 17 1.62 -5.66 7.43
N THR A 18 0.52 -5.30 8.08
CA THR A 18 -0.43 -6.25 8.69
C THR A 18 -1.03 -7.18 7.63
N ARG A 19 -1.47 -6.65 6.49
CA ARG A 19 -2.06 -7.46 5.40
C ARG A 19 -1.04 -8.36 4.71
N LEU A 20 0.23 -7.95 4.67
CA LEU A 20 1.35 -8.79 4.23
C LEU A 20 1.80 -9.79 5.31
N LYS A 21 1.20 -9.76 6.51
CA LYS A 21 1.56 -10.61 7.66
C LYS A 21 3.04 -10.52 8.02
N LYS A 22 3.63 -9.32 7.84
CA LYS A 22 5.03 -9.08 8.22
C LYS A 22 5.16 -9.03 9.74
N LYS A 23 6.27 -9.55 10.25
CA LYS A 23 6.67 -9.31 11.65
C LYS A 23 7.15 -7.86 11.76
N CYS A 24 6.46 -7.05 12.55
CA CYS A 24 6.73 -5.62 12.64
C CYS A 24 6.87 -5.14 14.08
N LEU A 25 7.65 -4.08 14.25
CA LEU A 25 7.64 -3.21 15.43
C LEU A 25 7.10 -1.85 14.99
N LEU A 26 6.15 -1.31 15.75
CA LEU A 26 5.57 -0.01 15.49
C LEU A 26 6.19 1.01 16.44
N THR A 27 6.65 2.12 15.88
CA THR A 27 7.03 3.32 16.64
C THR A 27 6.05 4.44 16.31
N GLU A 28 6.10 5.53 17.07
CA GLU A 28 5.28 6.71 16.79
C GLU A 28 5.55 7.32 15.40
N GLU A 29 6.72 7.05 14.82
CA GLU A 29 7.19 7.67 13.58
C GLU A 29 7.34 6.67 12.42
N SER A 30 7.38 5.36 12.68
CA SER A 30 7.76 4.38 11.65
C SER A 30 7.19 2.97 11.87
N VAL A 31 7.10 2.22 10.77
CA VAL A 31 6.91 0.77 10.79
C VAL A 31 8.26 0.11 10.52
N LEU A 32 8.77 -0.67 11.46
CA LEU A 32 9.97 -1.50 11.25
C LEU A 32 9.53 -2.92 10.91
N ALA A 33 9.77 -3.37 9.67
CA ALA A 33 9.47 -4.73 9.27
C ALA A 33 10.72 -5.61 9.29
N TYR A 34 10.57 -6.85 9.75
CA TYR A 34 11.63 -7.86 9.68
C TYR A 34 11.75 -8.37 8.24
N MET A 35 12.95 -8.19 7.67
CA MET A 35 13.33 -8.60 6.32
C MET A 35 14.63 -9.44 6.41
N ASP A 36 15.19 -9.87 5.28
CA ASP A 36 16.32 -10.82 5.20
C ASP A 36 17.53 -10.45 6.08
N SER A 37 17.78 -9.15 6.29
CA SER A 37 18.90 -8.62 7.08
C SER A 37 18.50 -8.08 8.47
N GLY A 38 17.29 -8.37 8.94
CA GLY A 38 16.75 -7.88 10.22
C GLY A 38 15.66 -6.81 10.06
N TYR A 39 15.39 -6.09 11.15
CA TYR A 39 14.41 -5.00 11.14
C TYR A 39 14.94 -3.80 10.38
N ARG A 40 14.15 -3.29 9.44
CA ARG A 40 14.38 -2.01 8.76
C ARG A 40 13.08 -1.24 8.61
N THR A 41 13.19 0.06 8.39
CA THR A 41 12.03 0.89 8.02
C THR A 41 11.33 0.29 6.81
N PHE A 42 10.01 0.19 6.92
CA PHE A 42 9.09 -0.26 5.89
C PHE A 42 8.13 0.89 5.59
N ASP A 43 8.34 1.53 4.46
CA ASP A 43 7.63 2.75 4.07
C ASP A 43 7.13 2.65 2.62
N PRO A 44 6.23 1.70 2.32
CA PRO A 44 5.76 1.50 0.96
C PRO A 44 4.92 2.67 0.41
N CYS A 45 4.48 3.64 1.22
CA CYS A 45 3.86 4.87 0.70
C CYS A 45 4.86 5.84 0.07
N ASN A 46 6.15 5.75 0.42
CA ASN A 46 7.16 6.72 -0.03
C ASN A 46 8.47 6.09 -0.56
N ASN A 47 8.68 4.79 -0.36
CA ASN A 47 9.89 4.07 -0.79
C ASN A 47 9.60 3.06 -1.92
N PRO A 48 10.20 3.23 -3.11
CA PRO A 48 9.99 2.33 -4.24
C PRO A 48 10.41 0.89 -3.97
N THR A 49 11.48 0.66 -3.20
CA THR A 49 11.98 -0.69 -2.88
C THR A 49 10.96 -1.48 -2.05
N ASP A 50 10.16 -0.78 -1.25
CA ASP A 50 9.08 -1.40 -0.47
C ASP A 50 7.79 -1.52 -1.27
N ALA A 51 7.47 -0.52 -2.10
CA ALA A 51 6.22 -0.44 -2.84
C ALA A 51 6.18 -1.35 -4.08
N MET A 52 7.25 -1.36 -4.88
CA MET A 52 7.25 -2.00 -6.20
C MET A 52 7.01 -3.50 -6.16
N PRO A 53 7.60 -4.28 -5.22
CA PRO A 53 7.26 -5.70 -5.09
C PRO A 53 5.75 -5.92 -4.88
N ILE A 54 5.12 -5.11 -4.05
CA ILE A 54 3.68 -5.19 -3.75
C ILE A 54 2.85 -4.87 -4.99
N ILE A 55 3.23 -3.83 -5.74
CA ILE A 55 2.58 -3.39 -6.97
C ILE A 55 2.60 -4.51 -8.03
N ILE A 56 3.78 -5.10 -8.26
CA ILE A 56 3.98 -6.14 -9.27
C ILE A 56 3.22 -7.42 -8.88
N GLU A 57 3.39 -7.89 -7.63
CA GLU A 57 2.77 -9.13 -7.15
C GLU A 57 1.24 -9.07 -7.08
N ASN A 58 0.65 -7.87 -6.99
CA ASN A 58 -0.80 -7.68 -6.95
C ASN A 58 -1.33 -7.04 -8.25
N GLU A 59 -0.53 -7.04 -9.32
CA GLU A 59 -0.94 -6.62 -10.68
C GLU A 59 -1.60 -5.23 -10.73
N ILE A 60 -1.08 -4.30 -9.91
CA ILE A 60 -1.60 -2.94 -9.83
C ILE A 60 -1.07 -2.14 -11.03
N SER A 61 -1.99 -1.70 -11.88
CA SER A 61 -1.66 -0.81 -13.01
C SER A 61 -1.54 0.63 -12.52
N MET A 62 -0.62 1.39 -13.12
CA MET A 62 -0.34 2.78 -12.74
C MET A 62 -0.28 3.66 -13.98
N ILE A 63 -1.08 4.72 -14.01
CA ILE A 63 -1.22 5.62 -15.16
C ILE A 63 -1.03 7.06 -14.66
N LYS A 64 -0.19 7.85 -15.35
CA LYS A 64 -0.08 9.28 -15.06
C LYS A 64 -1.39 9.97 -15.45
N SER A 65 -2.01 10.65 -14.49
CA SER A 65 -3.26 11.42 -14.67
C SER A 65 -2.98 12.91 -14.49
N SER A 66 -3.91 13.76 -14.94
CA SER A 66 -3.86 15.22 -14.70
C SER A 66 -3.89 15.55 -13.20
N GLY A 67 -4.60 14.75 -12.39
CA GLY A 67 -4.68 14.90 -10.93
C GLY A 67 -3.56 14.22 -10.13
N GLY A 68 -2.52 13.69 -10.80
CA GLY A 68 -1.47 12.91 -10.15
C GLY A 68 -1.27 11.55 -10.80
N TRP A 69 -1.59 10.50 -10.09
CA TRP A 69 -1.45 9.11 -10.50
C TRP A 69 -2.77 8.38 -10.26
N MET A 70 -3.19 7.64 -11.26
CA MET A 70 -4.31 6.72 -11.19
C MET A 70 -3.76 5.31 -11.07
N CYS A 71 -4.02 4.66 -9.93
CA CYS A 71 -3.72 3.25 -9.70
C CYS A 71 -5.00 2.45 -9.88
N CYS A 72 -4.98 1.34 -10.62
CA CYS A 72 -6.17 0.54 -10.87
C CYS A 72 -5.91 -0.97 -10.90
N HIS A 73 -6.95 -1.73 -10.59
CA HIS A 73 -6.98 -3.19 -10.66
C HIS A 73 -8.36 -3.64 -11.15
N GLY A 74 -8.40 -4.48 -12.19
CA GLY A 74 -9.60 -4.72 -13.00
C GLY A 74 -10.84 -5.19 -12.26
N SER A 75 -10.68 -5.91 -11.14
CA SER A 75 -11.80 -6.44 -10.34
C SER A 75 -12.17 -5.62 -9.10
N VAL A 76 -11.47 -4.52 -8.83
CA VAL A 76 -11.62 -3.75 -7.56
C VAL A 76 -11.90 -2.27 -7.81
N GLY A 77 -11.35 -1.70 -8.89
CA GLY A 77 -11.54 -0.30 -9.26
C GLY A 77 -10.23 0.48 -9.27
N GLN A 78 -10.30 1.76 -8.93
CA GLN A 78 -9.18 2.69 -9.03
C GLN A 78 -9.09 3.67 -7.87
N VAL A 79 -7.87 4.16 -7.63
CA VAL A 79 -7.52 5.21 -6.67
C VAL A 79 -6.73 6.29 -7.42
N GLU A 80 -7.12 7.56 -7.23
CA GLU A 80 -6.37 8.71 -7.73
C GLU A 80 -5.72 9.48 -6.58
N ARG A 81 -4.40 9.72 -6.72
CA ARG A 81 -3.56 10.40 -5.73
C ARG A 81 -2.43 11.15 -6.39
N GLU A 82 -1.99 12.24 -5.76
CA GLU A 82 -0.75 12.93 -6.15
C GLU A 82 0.49 12.04 -5.99
N SER A 83 0.55 11.26 -4.91
CA SER A 83 1.62 10.28 -4.67
C SER A 83 1.27 8.92 -5.28
N LEU A 84 2.17 8.43 -6.14
CA LEU A 84 2.06 7.15 -6.84
C LEU A 84 1.96 5.98 -5.86
N TYR A 85 2.94 5.85 -4.97
CA TYR A 85 3.05 4.69 -4.10
C TYR A 85 1.97 4.70 -3.01
N ARG A 86 1.60 5.87 -2.50
CA ARG A 86 0.44 6.02 -1.61
C ARG A 86 -0.84 5.54 -2.29
N GLY A 87 -1.11 5.97 -3.53
CA GLY A 87 -2.27 5.51 -4.31
C GLY A 87 -2.27 3.99 -4.53
N ALA A 88 -1.10 3.42 -4.83
CA ALA A 88 -0.95 1.99 -5.01
C ALA A 88 -1.19 1.19 -3.71
N MET A 89 -0.69 1.66 -2.57
CA MET A 89 -0.88 0.98 -1.28
C MET A 89 -2.33 1.01 -0.82
N GLU A 90 -3.04 2.12 -1.04
CA GLU A 90 -4.47 2.19 -0.80
C GLU A 90 -5.26 1.18 -1.65
N LEU A 91 -4.91 1.06 -2.94
CA LEU A 91 -5.55 0.07 -3.82
C LEU A 91 -5.19 -1.36 -3.42
N PHE A 92 -3.96 -1.63 -3.00
CA PHE A 92 -3.56 -2.92 -2.44
C PHE A 92 -4.45 -3.32 -1.26
N LEU A 93 -4.72 -2.39 -0.33
CA LEU A 93 -5.60 -2.66 0.80
C LEU A 93 -7.04 -2.98 0.35
N MET A 94 -7.58 -2.22 -0.63
CA MET A 94 -8.88 -2.53 -1.24
C MET A 94 -8.90 -3.93 -1.88
N ILE A 95 -7.82 -4.34 -2.56
CA ILE A 95 -7.70 -5.69 -3.14
C ILE A 95 -7.76 -6.76 -2.05
N LYS A 96 -7.12 -6.54 -0.89
CA LYS A 96 -7.16 -7.49 0.23
C LYS A 96 -8.54 -7.52 0.89
N ASP A 97 -9.23 -6.39 1.02
CA ASP A 97 -10.60 -6.35 1.55
C ASP A 97 -11.57 -7.12 0.65
N ALA A 98 -11.56 -6.85 -0.65
CA ALA A 98 -12.42 -7.53 -1.62
C ALA A 98 -12.16 -9.04 -1.72
N LYS A 99 -10.95 -9.50 -1.36
CA LYS A 99 -10.61 -10.94 -1.27
C LYS A 99 -11.12 -11.56 0.04
N ASN A 100 -11.07 -10.82 1.15
CA ASN A 100 -11.53 -11.29 2.45
C ASN A 100 -13.07 -11.40 2.54
N GLU A 101 -13.81 -10.57 1.80
CA GLU A 101 -15.28 -10.64 1.71
C GLU A 101 -15.81 -11.86 0.92
N LYS A 102 -14.94 -12.63 0.27
CA LYS A 102 -15.30 -13.82 -0.52
C LYS A 102 -15.11 -15.15 0.22
N ILE A 103 -14.81 -15.11 1.51
CA ILE A 103 -14.62 -16.26 2.41
C ILE A 103 -15.76 -16.24 3.44
#